data_AF-A0A838VHM4-F1
#
_entry.id   AF-A0A838VHM4-F1
#
_cell.length_a   1.000
_cell.length_b   1.000
_cell.length_c   1.000
_cell.angle_alpha   90.00
_cell.angle_beta   90.00
_cell.angle_gamma   90.00
#
_symmetry.space_group_name_H-M   'P 1'
#
loop_
_entity.id
_entity.type
_entity.pdbx_description
1 polymer ?
#
loop_
_entity_poly.entity_id
_entity_poly.type
_entity_poly.pdbx_seq_one_letter_code
_entity_poly.pdbx_strand_id
1 'polypeptide(L)'
;MPETAQQLLKMIQDENIELIDLKFVDLYGIWQHCTFHKSLIEEDSFVNSGGVAFDGSSIRGWKAINASDMAMVPDPTTAWID
;
A
#
# COMPACT_ATOMS: atom_id res chain seq x y z
N MET A 1 13.36 12.16 2.61
CA MET A 1 12.29 11.18 2.37
C MET A 1 11.49 11.07 3.66
N PRO A 2 10.17 10.86 3.61
CA PRO A 2 9.35 10.78 4.81
C PRO A 2 9.77 9.59 5.67
N GLU A 3 9.86 9.78 6.98
CA GLU A 3 10.19 8.73 7.95
C GLU A 3 8.94 8.24 8.70
N THR A 4 7.86 9.02 8.67
CA THR A 4 6.59 8.69 9.34
C THR A 4 5.41 8.82 8.39
N ALA A 5 4.29 8.18 8.73
CA ALA A 5 3.04 8.27 8.01
C ALA A 5 2.57 9.73 7.84
N GLN A 6 2.67 10.55 8.90
CA GLN A 6 2.24 11.95 8.87
C GLN A 6 3.12 12.79 7.93
N GLN A 7 4.43 12.52 7.89
CA GLN A 7 5.33 13.21 6.95
C GLN A 7 5.01 12.84 5.50
N LEU A 8 4.69 11.57 5.22
CA LEU A 8 4.31 11.13 3.89
C LEU A 8 2.95 11.72 3.45
N LEU A 9 1.94 11.70 4.32
CA LEU A 9 0.64 12.30 4.03
C LEU A 9 0.76 13.82 3.78
N LYS A 10 1.63 14.50 4.54
CA LYS A 10 1.95 15.90 4.29
C LYS A 10 2.61 16.11 2.92
N MET A 11 3.57 15.26 2.56
CA MET A 11 4.21 15.32 1.24
C MET A 11 3.20 15.13 0.10
N ILE A 12 2.30 14.16 0.21
CA ILE A 12 1.21 13.92 -0.76
C ILE A 12 0.35 15.17 -0.96
N GLN A 13 0.03 15.87 0.14
CA GLN A 13 -0.72 17.13 0.08
C GLN A 13 0.09 18.26 -0.55
N ASP A 14 1.29 18.52 -0.04
CA ASP A 14 2.13 19.66 -0.43
C ASP A 14 2.55 19.59 -1.92
N GLU A 15 2.75 18.38 -2.44
CA GLU A 15 3.15 18.12 -3.83
C GLU A 15 1.98 17.83 -4.78
N ASN A 16 0.72 17.87 -4.28
CA ASN A 16 -0.50 17.55 -5.05
C ASN A 16 -0.46 16.16 -5.72
N ILE A 17 0.12 15.16 -5.06
CA ILE A 17 0.17 13.78 -5.56
C ILE A 17 -1.25 13.20 -5.52
N GLU A 18 -1.74 12.70 -6.65
CA GLU A 18 -3.10 12.13 -6.76
C GLU A 18 -3.14 10.61 -6.64
N LEU A 19 -2.07 9.94 -7.08
CA LEU A 19 -2.00 8.48 -7.18
C LEU A 19 -0.85 7.94 -6.34
N ILE A 20 -1.13 6.91 -5.56
CA ILE A 20 -0.17 6.20 -4.73
C ILE A 20 -0.11 4.76 -5.23
N ASP A 21 1.06 4.33 -5.67
CA ASP A 21 1.26 2.97 -6.14
C ASP A 21 1.91 2.12 -5.05
N LEU A 22 1.10 1.25 -4.43
CA LEU A 22 1.58 0.34 -3.40
C LEU A 22 2.17 -0.90 -4.03
N LYS A 23 3.35 -1.26 -3.57
CA LYS A 23 4.25 -2.22 -4.20
C LYS A 23 4.62 -3.31 -3.20
N PHE A 24 4.53 -4.57 -3.61
CA PHE A 24 4.92 -5.71 -2.79
C PHE A 24 5.47 -6.85 -3.66
N VAL A 25 6.09 -7.84 -3.03
CA VAL A 25 6.68 -9.00 -3.71
C VAL A 25 5.94 -10.26 -3.30
N ASP A 26 5.58 -11.09 -4.29
CA ASP A 26 4.96 -12.39 -4.02
C ASP A 26 5.99 -13.47 -3.62
N LEU A 27 5.51 -14.68 -3.32
CA LEU A 27 6.38 -15.79 -2.89
C LEU A 27 7.45 -16.20 -3.91
N TYR A 28 7.29 -15.81 -5.17
CA TYR A 28 8.19 -16.16 -6.26
C TYR A 28 9.11 -15.01 -6.65
N GLY A 29 9.10 -13.91 -5.89
CA GLY A 29 9.95 -12.76 -6.16
C GLY A 29 9.39 -11.82 -7.24
N ILE A 30 8.13 -11.97 -7.64
CA ILE A 30 7.53 -11.09 -8.65
C ILE A 30 7.00 -9.83 -7.97
N TRP A 31 7.33 -8.68 -8.57
CA TRP A 31 6.84 -7.39 -8.13
C TRP A 31 5.37 -7.20 -8.54
N GLN A 32 4.50 -7.13 -7.54
CA GLN A 32 3.08 -6.83 -7.68
C GLN A 32 2.83 -5.39 -7.24
N HIS A 33 1.81 -4.75 -7.82
CA HIS A 33 1.44 -3.40 -7.41
C HIS A 33 -0.05 -3.10 -7.60
N CYS A 34 -0.56 -2.15 -6.82
CA CYS A 34 -1.91 -1.63 -6.96
C CYS A 34 -1.91 -0.12 -6.70
N THR A 35 -2.50 0.63 -7.63
CA THR A 35 -2.57 2.09 -7.58
C THR A 35 -3.89 2.54 -6.97
N PHE A 36 -3.80 3.44 -6.00
CA PHE A 36 -4.93 4.03 -5.30
C PHE A 36 -4.94 5.54 -5.44
N HIS A 37 -6.13 6.12 -5.48
CA HIS A 37 -6.27 7.57 -5.33
C HIS A 37 -5.93 7.97 -3.88
N LYS A 38 -5.31 9.15 -3.69
CA LYS A 38 -4.90 9.66 -2.38
C LYS A 38 -5.98 9.66 -1.30
N SER A 39 -7.25 9.75 -1.69
CA SER A 39 -8.38 9.69 -0.75
C SER A 39 -8.57 8.34 -0.08
N LEU A 40 -7.88 7.28 -0.53
CA LEU A 40 -7.93 5.95 0.06
C LEU A 40 -6.73 5.66 0.97
N ILE A 41 -5.78 6.59 1.06
CA ILE A 41 -4.58 6.45 1.89
C ILE A 41 -4.71 7.41 3.07
N GLU A 42 -4.96 6.85 4.24
CA GLU A 42 -5.16 7.59 5.49
C GLU A 42 -4.11 7.17 6.52
N GLU A 43 -4.08 7.83 7.69
CA GLU A 43 -3.15 7.49 8.76
C GLU A 43 -3.30 6.03 9.23
N ASP A 44 -4.53 5.51 9.23
CA ASP A 44 -4.83 4.12 9.59
C ASP A 44 -4.28 3.09 8.58
N SER A 45 -4.05 3.50 7.32
CA SER A 45 -3.45 2.63 6.31
C SER A 45 -2.04 2.16 6.71
N PHE A 46 -1.33 2.92 7.55
CA PHE A 46 0.04 2.64 7.98
C PHE A 46 0.14 1.80 9.26
N VAL A 47 -0.99 1.42 9.87
CA VAL A 47 -1.00 0.54 11.04
C VAL A 47 -1.49 -0.86 10.66
N ASN A 48 -1.02 -1.88 11.39
CA ASN A 48 -1.35 -3.28 11.13
C ASN A 48 -2.86 -3.60 11.22
N SER A 49 -3.64 -2.75 11.92
CA SER A 49 -5.08 -2.92 12.07
C SER A 49 -5.90 -2.34 10.89
N GLY A 50 -5.33 -1.40 10.13
CA GLY A 50 -6.03 -0.70 9.06
C GLY A 50 -5.60 -1.20 7.68
N GLY A 51 -4.34 -0.95 7.31
CA GLY A 51 -3.81 -1.35 6.01
C GLY A 51 -4.64 -0.87 4.82
N VAL A 52 -4.31 -1.36 3.62
CA VAL A 52 -5.08 -1.13 2.39
C VAL A 52 -5.52 -2.48 1.84
N ALA A 53 -6.83 -2.69 1.79
CA ALA A 53 -7.42 -3.98 1.43
C ALA A 53 -7.14 -4.37 -0.04
N PHE A 54 -6.91 -5.65 -0.28
CA PHE A 54 -6.80 -6.24 -1.61
C PHE A 54 -7.12 -7.74 -1.61
N ASP A 55 -7.37 -8.28 -2.81
CA ASP A 55 -7.63 -9.70 -3.01
C ASP A 55 -6.32 -10.51 -3.06
N GLY A 56 -6.03 -11.19 -1.95
CA GLY A 56 -4.88 -12.09 -1.83
C GLY A 56 -5.07 -13.43 -2.55
N SER A 57 -6.27 -13.78 -3.01
CA SER A 57 -6.50 -15.01 -3.78
C SER A 57 -6.04 -14.91 -5.23
N SER A 58 -5.93 -13.69 -5.74
CA SER A 58 -5.32 -13.39 -7.04
C SER A 58 -3.78 -13.46 -7.01
N ILE A 59 -3.16 -13.60 -5.83
CA ILE A 59 -1.71 -13.73 -5.69
C ILE A 59 -1.31 -15.21 -5.57
N ARG A 60 -0.42 -15.64 -6.47
CA ARG A 60 -0.03 -17.05 -6.59
C ARG A 60 0.58 -17.57 -5.28
N GLY A 61 -0.04 -18.61 -4.72
CA GLY A 61 0.45 -19.30 -3.52
C GLY A 61 0.08 -18.62 -2.20
N TRP A 62 -0.80 -17.62 -2.22
CA TRP A 62 -1.29 -16.95 -1.02
C TRP A 62 -2.61 -17.56 -0.53
N LYS A 63 -3.73 -16.83 -0.60
CA LYS A 63 -5.00 -17.22 0.00
C LYS A 63 -5.87 -18.01 -0.98
N ALA A 64 -6.73 -18.88 -0.44
CA ALA A 64 -7.83 -19.45 -1.21
C ALA A 64 -8.97 -18.44 -1.35
N ILE A 65 -9.84 -18.63 -2.35
CA ILE A 65 -10.93 -17.71 -2.67
C ILE A 65 -11.93 -17.49 -1.51
N ASN A 66 -12.07 -18.45 -0.60
CA ASN A 66 -12.95 -18.36 0.56
C ASN A 66 -12.33 -17.60 1.75
N ALA A 67 -11.07 -17.18 1.65
CA ALA A 67 -10.34 -16.43 2.66
C ALA A 67 -9.41 -15.39 1.98
N SER A 68 -9.91 -14.77 0.91
CA SER A 68 -9.17 -13.90 -0.02
C SER A 68 -8.66 -12.60 0.58
N ASP A 69 -9.41 -12.04 1.53
CA ASP A 69 -9.16 -10.69 2.03
C ASP A 69 -7.79 -10.58 2.72
N MET A 70 -7.00 -9.63 2.24
CA MET A 70 -5.71 -9.25 2.80
C MET A 70 -5.56 -7.73 2.84
N ALA A 71 -4.56 -7.25 3.59
CA ALA A 71 -4.27 -5.82 3.70
C ALA A 71 -2.77 -5.57 3.49
N MET A 72 -2.44 -4.56 2.67
CA MET A 72 -1.09 -4.02 2.52
C MET A 72 -0.87 -2.95 3.58
N VAL A 73 0.16 -3.08 4.40
CA VAL A 73 0.57 -2.03 5.34
C VAL A 73 1.76 -1.31 4.71
N PRO A 74 1.61 -0.07 4.20
CA PRO A 74 2.69 0.64 3.53
C PRO A 74 3.79 1.03 4.53
N ASP A 75 5.04 0.96 4.10
CA ASP A 75 6.18 1.49 4.84
C ASP A 75 6.49 2.91 4.35
N PRO A 76 6.28 3.96 5.17
CA PRO A 76 6.47 5.35 4.73
C PRO A 76 7.93 5.66 4.35
N THR A 77 8.89 4.92 4.89
CA THR A 77 10.33 5.14 4.62
C THR A 77 10.74 4.75 3.20
N THR A 78 9.89 4.02 2.49
CA THR A 78 10.14 3.53 1.13
C THR A 78 9.60 4.45 0.03
N ALA A 79 8.95 5.56 0.38
CA ALA A 79 8.30 6.43 -0.59
C ALA A 79 9.30 7.16 -1.51
N TRP A 80 8.98 7.16 -2.81
CA TRP A 80 9.68 7.88 -3.86
C TRP A 80 8.69 8.29 -4.96
N ILE A 81 9.07 9.28 -5.77
CA ILE A 81 8.27 9.75 -6.92
C ILE A 81 8.71 8.98 -8.16
N ASP A 82 7.77 8.30 -8.81
CA ASP A 82 7.93 7.66 -10.12
C ASP A 82 7.99 8.69 -11.25
#